data_AF-A0A924P1P1-F1
#
_entry.id   AF-A0A924P1P1-F1
#
_cell.length_a   1.000
_cell.length_b   1.000
_cell.length_c   1.000
_cell.angle_alpha   90.00
_cell.angle_beta   90.00
_cell.angle_gamma   90.00
#
_symmetry.space_group_name_H-M   'P 1'
#
loop_
_entity.id
_entity.type
_entity.pdbx_description
1 polymer ?
#
loop_
_entity_poly.entity_id
_entity_poly.type
_entity_poly.pdbx_seq_one_letter_code
_entity_poly.pdbx_strand_id
1 'polypeptide(L)'
;MRHTIFLFASCFMMSMASANDPVPAVRPAVAAPSIKPALPAIKPPATKPAATPPPLSPSAQALKDAEADAELSAKIATRLAAMRANQAARAAAAARARKLAESRPKPSPAVVPAAPAIRPYPGNQWSYEGETGPANWGRNLAWSQCAKGNRQSPIDLRDGMKVDLEQIAFDYKPSAFNVTDNGHTVQVNVGIGNYITVQGRTYELMQFHFHRPSEERINGRGFEMVVHLEHRDGEGKLAVVSVLLERGKAQNMIQTVWNNLPLEKNDTVTPSIVLNPADVLPVRHDYFTYMGSMTTPPCSEGVLWLVMKEPVQASPAQMALFARLYPLNARPTQPNAGRVVKESN
;
A
#
# COMPACT_ATOMS: atom_id res chain seq x y z
N MET A 1 -61.55 -15.25 15.48
CA MET A 1 -61.76 -15.04 14.03
C MET A 1 -60.38 -14.86 13.40
N ARG A 2 -59.63 -15.91 13.03
CA ARG A 2 -59.68 -16.66 11.75
C ARG A 2 -59.90 -15.74 10.54
N HIS A 3 -58.86 -15.54 9.73
CA HIS A 3 -58.83 -15.51 8.25
C HIS A 3 -57.38 -15.29 7.77
N THR A 4 -56.66 -16.35 7.35
CA THR A 4 -56.34 -16.75 5.94
C THR A 4 -55.37 -15.79 5.23
N ILE A 5 -54.05 -16.08 5.17
CA ILE A 5 -53.29 -16.83 4.13
C ILE A 5 -53.56 -16.34 2.70
N PHE A 6 -52.52 -15.77 2.06
CA PHE A 6 -52.17 -16.03 0.65
C PHE A 6 -50.65 -15.86 0.46
N LEU A 7 -49.94 -17.00 0.39
CA LEU A 7 -48.62 -17.10 -0.22
C LEU A 7 -48.79 -17.02 -1.75
N PHE A 8 -48.05 -16.13 -2.42
CA PHE A 8 -47.81 -16.26 -3.86
C PHE A 8 -46.55 -17.09 -4.07
N ALA A 9 -46.76 -18.37 -4.37
CA ALA A 9 -45.75 -19.25 -4.92
C ALA A 9 -45.73 -19.08 -6.44
N SER A 10 -44.66 -18.49 -6.99
CA SER A 10 -44.38 -18.57 -8.43
C SER A 10 -43.67 -19.90 -8.71
N CYS A 11 -44.46 -20.89 -9.14
CA CYS A 11 -43.97 -22.03 -9.89
C CYS A 11 -43.51 -21.56 -11.28
N PHE A 12 -42.22 -21.71 -11.58
CA PHE A 12 -41.75 -21.82 -12.96
C PHE A 12 -41.36 -23.29 -13.20
N MET A 13 -42.17 -23.99 -13.99
CA MET A 13 -41.86 -25.33 -14.48
C MET A 13 -40.75 -25.26 -15.53
N MET A 14 -39.69 -26.01 -15.24
CA MET A 14 -38.98 -26.95 -16.13
C MET A 14 -39.11 -26.75 -17.65
N SER A 15 -37.99 -26.38 -18.28
CA SER A 15 -37.61 -26.88 -19.60
C SER A 15 -36.20 -27.45 -19.49
N MET A 16 -36.09 -28.78 -19.55
CA MET A 16 -34.82 -29.46 -19.77
C MET A 16 -34.50 -29.42 -21.25
N ALA A 17 -33.44 -28.70 -21.62
CA ALA A 17 -32.76 -28.86 -22.90
C ALA A 17 -31.40 -29.50 -22.64
N SER A 18 -31.34 -30.81 -22.82
CA SER A 18 -30.09 -31.58 -22.94
C SER A 18 -29.55 -31.32 -24.35
N ALA A 19 -28.40 -30.66 -24.45
CA ALA A 19 -27.59 -30.63 -25.66
C ALA A 19 -26.31 -31.42 -25.37
N ASN A 20 -26.33 -32.68 -25.80
CA ASN A 20 -25.15 -33.54 -25.90
C ASN A 20 -24.31 -33.06 -27.08
N ASP A 21 -23.21 -32.37 -26.82
CA ASP A 21 -22.16 -32.19 -27.82
C ASP A 21 -21.19 -33.39 -27.80
N PRO A 22 -20.95 -34.05 -28.95
CA PRO A 22 -20.15 -35.27 -29.01
C PRO A 22 -18.66 -34.99 -28.86
N VAL A 23 -18.04 -35.78 -27.98
CA VAL A 23 -16.59 -35.92 -27.80
C VAL A 23 -15.95 -36.38 -29.12
N PRO A 24 -14.90 -35.71 -29.63
CA PRO A 24 -14.22 -36.20 -30.82
C PRO A 24 -13.45 -37.48 -30.54
N ALA A 25 -13.71 -38.50 -31.35
CA ALA A 25 -13.18 -39.84 -31.25
C ALA A 25 -11.64 -39.89 -31.39
N VAL A 26 -11.02 -40.62 -30.47
CA VAL A 26 -9.64 -41.11 -30.55
C VAL A 26 -9.53 -42.03 -31.77
N ARG A 27 -8.71 -41.66 -32.76
CA ARG A 27 -8.31 -42.53 -33.86
C ARG A 27 -7.05 -43.33 -33.48
N PRO A 28 -6.94 -44.59 -33.94
CA PRO A 28 -5.83 -45.49 -33.58
C PRO A 28 -4.53 -45.09 -34.27
N ALA A 29 -3.41 -45.45 -33.62
CA ALA A 29 -2.06 -45.26 -34.11
C ALA A 29 -1.85 -45.94 -35.47
N VAL A 30 -1.39 -45.15 -36.46
CA VAL A 30 -0.92 -45.64 -37.75
C VAL A 30 0.61 -45.58 -37.76
N ALA A 31 1.23 -46.72 -38.04
CA ALA A 31 2.67 -46.90 -38.15
C ALA A 31 3.29 -45.98 -39.21
N ALA A 32 4.41 -45.37 -38.86
CA ALA A 32 5.23 -44.56 -39.77
C ALA A 32 6.03 -45.45 -40.75
N PRO A 33 6.23 -45.02 -42.01
CA PRO A 33 6.96 -45.78 -43.00
C PRO A 33 8.48 -45.66 -42.81
N SER A 34 9.18 -46.78 -43.04
CA SER A 34 10.63 -46.93 -42.99
C SER A 34 11.33 -46.15 -44.11
N ILE A 35 12.26 -45.26 -43.75
CA ILE A 35 13.16 -44.57 -44.69
C ILE A 35 14.55 -45.22 -44.60
N LYS A 36 15.11 -45.58 -45.76
CA LYS A 36 16.44 -46.21 -45.94
C LYS A 36 17.59 -45.28 -45.53
N PRO A 37 18.79 -45.81 -45.21
CA PRO A 37 19.86 -45.04 -44.56
C PRO A 37 20.58 -44.10 -45.54
N ALA A 38 20.76 -42.84 -45.14
CA ALA A 38 21.66 -41.90 -45.78
C ALA A 38 23.10 -42.07 -45.26
N LEU A 39 24.07 -41.86 -46.16
CA LEU A 39 25.52 -41.95 -45.98
C LEU A 39 26.06 -41.14 -44.78
N PRO A 40 27.19 -41.54 -44.18
CA PRO A 40 27.73 -40.88 -42.99
C PRO A 40 28.27 -39.48 -43.32
N ALA A 41 27.71 -38.46 -42.66
CA ALA A 41 28.23 -37.11 -42.67
C ALA A 41 29.57 -37.04 -41.93
N ILE A 42 30.56 -36.47 -42.61
CA ILE A 42 31.89 -36.14 -42.08
C ILE A 42 31.72 -35.12 -40.95
N LYS A 43 32.22 -35.47 -39.76
CA LYS A 43 32.22 -34.63 -38.56
C LYS A 43 33.25 -33.50 -38.74
N PRO A 44 32.89 -32.21 -38.64
CA PRO A 44 33.89 -31.15 -38.57
C PRO A 44 34.68 -31.27 -37.25
N PRO A 45 35.96 -30.87 -37.22
CA PRO A 45 36.79 -31.01 -36.02
C PRO A 45 36.19 -30.19 -34.88
N ALA A 46 36.04 -30.82 -33.72
CA ALA A 46 35.63 -30.16 -32.50
C ALA A 46 36.65 -29.09 -32.11
N THR A 47 36.29 -27.82 -32.26
CA THR A 47 36.93 -26.73 -31.54
C THR A 47 36.61 -26.92 -30.06
N LYS A 48 37.65 -27.15 -29.24
CA LYS A 48 37.53 -27.16 -27.78
C LYS A 48 36.83 -25.86 -27.34
N PRO A 49 35.82 -25.92 -26.45
CA PRO A 49 35.35 -24.73 -25.75
C PRO A 49 36.54 -24.11 -25.02
N ALA A 50 36.78 -22.81 -25.19
CA ALA A 50 37.67 -22.08 -24.31
C ALA A 50 37.17 -22.30 -22.88
N ALA A 51 38.05 -22.82 -22.02
CA ALA A 51 37.73 -23.11 -20.63
C ALA A 51 37.15 -21.86 -19.96
N THR A 52 35.98 -22.00 -19.36
CA THR A 52 35.45 -21.00 -18.42
C THR A 52 36.50 -20.82 -17.33
N PRO A 53 36.94 -19.58 -17.01
CA PRO A 53 37.92 -19.37 -15.97
C PRO A 53 37.41 -19.99 -14.66
N PRO A 54 38.29 -20.65 -13.88
CA PRO A 54 37.88 -21.30 -12.64
C PRO A 54 37.23 -20.28 -11.69
N PRO A 55 36.26 -20.70 -10.86
CA PRO A 55 35.65 -19.83 -9.86
C PRO A 55 36.75 -19.28 -8.95
N LEU A 56 36.68 -17.97 -8.69
CA LEU A 56 37.65 -17.27 -7.85
C LEU A 56 37.63 -17.88 -6.45
N SER A 57 38.81 -17.99 -5.82
CA SER A 57 38.89 -18.39 -4.41
C SER A 57 38.06 -17.44 -3.54
N PRO A 58 37.48 -17.90 -2.42
CA PRO A 58 36.65 -17.07 -1.53
C PRO A 58 37.31 -15.75 -1.13
N SER A 59 38.64 -15.73 -0.96
CA SER A 59 39.43 -14.52 -0.69
C SER A 59 39.50 -13.53 -1.87
N ALA A 60 39.55 -14.02 -3.10
CA ALA A 60 39.62 -13.18 -4.30
C ALA A 60 38.23 -12.63 -4.68
N GLN A 61 37.16 -13.36 -4.35
CA GLN A 61 35.79 -12.85 -4.47
C GLN A 61 35.52 -11.75 -3.42
N ALA A 62 35.92 -11.97 -2.17
CA ALA A 62 35.76 -10.97 -1.10
C ALA A 62 36.50 -9.65 -1.39
N LEU A 63 37.67 -9.71 -2.04
CA LEU A 63 38.40 -8.51 -2.45
C LEU A 63 37.68 -7.76 -3.59
N LYS A 64 37.14 -8.47 -4.59
CA LYS A 64 36.35 -7.83 -5.65
C LYS A 64 35.05 -7.23 -5.15
N ASP A 65 34.39 -7.89 -4.21
CA ASP A 65 33.16 -7.39 -3.59
C ASP A 65 33.47 -6.13 -2.77
N ALA A 66 34.58 -6.10 -2.03
CA ALA A 66 35.04 -4.92 -1.30
C ALA A 66 35.42 -3.75 -2.22
N GLU A 67 36.05 -4.01 -3.37
CA GLU A 67 36.35 -3.00 -4.39
C GLU A 67 35.07 -2.44 -5.03
N ALA A 68 34.10 -3.30 -5.35
CA ALA A 68 32.81 -2.90 -5.89
C ALA A 68 31.99 -2.06 -4.88
N ASP A 69 32.03 -2.42 -3.60
CA ASP A 69 31.40 -1.68 -2.52
C ASP A 69 32.05 -0.29 -2.32
N ALA A 70 33.38 -0.21 -2.41
CA ALA A 70 34.09 1.06 -2.34
C ALA A 70 33.75 1.97 -3.53
N GLU A 71 33.68 1.43 -4.74
CA GLU A 71 33.30 2.18 -5.94
C GLU A 71 31.85 2.66 -5.87
N LEU A 72 30.93 1.81 -5.39
CA LEU A 72 29.53 2.17 -5.19
C LEU A 72 29.38 3.26 -4.12
N SER A 73 30.12 3.15 -3.01
CA SER A 73 30.15 4.16 -1.94
C SER A 73 30.64 5.51 -2.45
N ALA A 74 31.70 5.53 -3.28
CA ALA A 74 32.19 6.75 -3.91
C ALA A 74 31.14 7.38 -4.85
N LYS A 75 30.47 6.58 -5.69
CA LYS A 75 29.38 7.06 -6.56
C LYS A 75 28.20 7.63 -5.78
N ILE A 76 27.84 7.01 -4.65
CA ILE A 76 26.79 7.50 -3.74
C ILE A 76 27.21 8.84 -3.13
N ALA A 77 28.45 8.96 -2.66
CA ALA A 77 28.98 10.20 -2.08
C ALA A 77 28.96 11.36 -3.10
N THR A 78 29.40 11.11 -4.34
CA THR A 78 29.36 12.10 -5.42
C THR A 78 27.93 12.53 -5.74
N ARG A 79 26.99 11.59 -5.80
CA ARG A 79 25.58 11.89 -6.09
C ARG A 79 24.92 12.67 -4.95
N LEU A 80 25.23 12.34 -3.69
CA LEU A 80 24.78 13.09 -2.51
C LEU A 80 25.34 14.51 -2.48
N ALA A 81 26.61 14.70 -2.86
CA ALA A 81 27.22 16.03 -2.98
C ALA A 81 26.51 16.88 -4.05
N ALA A 82 26.24 16.30 -5.22
CA ALA A 82 25.48 16.98 -6.29
C ALA A 82 24.05 17.34 -5.85
N MET A 83 23.37 16.45 -5.11
CA MET A 83 22.04 16.71 -4.58
C MET A 83 22.05 17.86 -3.55
N ARG A 84 23.03 17.88 -2.64
CA ARG A 84 23.20 18.96 -1.65
C ARG A 84 23.47 20.31 -2.34
N ALA A 85 24.32 20.31 -3.37
CA ALA A 85 24.59 21.52 -4.17
C ALA A 85 23.31 22.03 -4.86
N ASN A 86 22.52 21.15 -5.47
CA ASN A 86 21.23 21.51 -6.08
C ASN A 86 20.21 22.04 -5.06
N GLN A 87 20.17 21.45 -3.86
CA GLN A 87 19.29 21.91 -2.80
C GLN A 87 19.71 23.30 -2.28
N ALA A 88 21.01 23.53 -2.11
CA ALA A 88 21.55 24.83 -1.73
C ALA A 88 21.26 25.91 -2.79
N ALA A 89 21.39 25.56 -4.08
CA ALA A 89 21.06 26.47 -5.18
C ALA A 89 19.56 26.84 -5.20
N ARG A 90 18.67 25.87 -4.97
CA ARG A 90 17.22 26.11 -4.83
C ARG A 90 16.89 26.99 -3.62
N ALA A 91 17.54 26.75 -2.48
CA ALA A 91 17.36 27.58 -1.29
C ALA A 91 17.82 29.02 -1.51
N ALA A 92 18.97 29.21 -2.17
CA ALA A 92 19.46 30.54 -2.55
C ALA A 92 18.54 31.26 -3.54
N ALA A 93 17.98 30.53 -4.52
CA ALA A 93 17.00 31.08 -5.46
C ALA A 93 15.70 31.51 -4.75
N ALA A 94 15.21 30.70 -3.81
CA ALA A 94 14.04 31.04 -3.00
C ALA A 94 14.28 32.27 -2.09
N ALA A 95 15.47 32.39 -1.50
CA ALA A 95 15.84 33.55 -0.70
C ALA A 95 15.92 34.84 -1.55
N ARG A 96 16.47 34.76 -2.77
CA ARG A 96 16.47 35.88 -3.73
C ARG A 96 15.06 36.28 -4.16
N ALA A 97 14.18 35.30 -4.41
CA ALA A 97 12.79 35.55 -4.76
C ALA A 97 12.02 36.24 -3.62
N ARG A 98 12.26 35.85 -2.36
CA ARG A 98 11.67 36.51 -1.18
C ARG A 98 12.15 37.96 -1.05
N LYS A 99 13.45 38.21 -1.18
CA LYS A 99 14.02 39.56 -1.13
C LYS A 99 13.49 40.46 -2.26
N LEU A 100 13.27 39.90 -3.45
CA LEU A 100 12.66 40.60 -4.58
C LEU A 100 11.17 40.93 -4.32
N ALA A 101 10.44 40.00 -3.70
CA ALA A 101 9.04 40.20 -3.32
C ALA A 101 8.88 41.28 -2.22
N GLU A 102 9.81 41.34 -1.26
CA GLU A 102 9.84 42.36 -0.21
C GLU A 102 10.23 43.75 -0.73
N SER A 103 10.98 43.84 -1.83
CA SER A 103 11.36 45.11 -2.47
C SER A 103 10.28 45.72 -3.39
N ARG A 104 9.18 45.00 -3.65
CA ARG A 104 8.06 45.54 -4.45
C ARG A 104 7.18 46.45 -3.58
N PRO A 105 6.80 47.65 -4.05
CA PRO A 105 5.92 48.52 -3.30
C PRO A 105 4.57 47.83 -3.05
N LYS A 106 4.10 47.88 -1.80
CA LYS A 106 2.77 47.38 -1.41
C LYS A 106 1.70 48.11 -2.24
N PRO A 107 0.76 47.42 -2.90
CA PRO A 107 -0.40 48.08 -3.46
C PRO A 107 -1.22 48.71 -2.32
N SER A 108 -1.71 49.92 -2.53
CA SER A 108 -2.69 50.59 -1.68
C SER A 108 -3.88 49.67 -1.38
N PRO A 109 -4.59 49.84 -0.25
CA PRO A 109 -5.72 48.99 0.10
C PRO A 109 -6.87 49.24 -0.87
N ALA A 110 -6.87 48.50 -1.98
CA ALA A 110 -8.05 48.28 -2.78
C ALA A 110 -9.00 47.39 -1.98
N VAL A 111 -10.28 47.74 -1.99
CA VAL A 111 -11.38 46.91 -1.50
C VAL A 111 -11.14 45.49 -1.99
N VAL A 112 -10.95 44.56 -1.04
CA VAL A 112 -10.71 43.15 -1.36
C VAL A 112 -11.95 42.66 -2.12
N PRO A 113 -11.85 42.31 -3.41
CA PRO A 113 -12.95 41.62 -4.05
C PRO A 113 -13.13 40.31 -3.31
N ALA A 114 -14.38 39.94 -3.01
CA ALA A 114 -14.71 38.67 -2.38
C ALA A 114 -13.89 37.55 -3.05
N ALA A 115 -13.24 36.71 -2.23
CA ALA A 115 -12.49 35.57 -2.72
C ALA A 115 -13.34 34.81 -3.75
N PRO A 116 -12.81 34.49 -4.93
CA PRO A 116 -13.59 33.82 -5.95
C PRO A 116 -14.18 32.54 -5.35
N ALA A 117 -15.49 32.35 -5.52
CA ALA A 117 -16.19 31.18 -5.03
C ALA A 117 -15.42 29.91 -5.42
N ILE A 118 -15.11 29.07 -4.45
CA ILE A 118 -14.42 27.79 -4.67
C ILE A 118 -15.31 26.96 -5.58
N ARG A 119 -14.91 26.82 -6.85
CA ARG A 119 -15.69 26.04 -7.82
C ARG A 119 -15.56 24.56 -7.47
N PRO A 120 -16.67 23.80 -7.49
CA PRO A 120 -16.61 22.34 -7.34
C PRO A 120 -15.70 21.72 -8.40
N TYR A 121 -14.94 20.68 -8.02
CA TYR A 121 -14.16 19.89 -8.97
C TYR A 121 -15.03 18.73 -9.48
N PRO A 122 -15.32 18.63 -10.79
CA PRO A 122 -16.28 17.65 -11.32
C PRO A 122 -15.67 16.27 -11.61
N GLY A 123 -14.37 16.05 -11.33
CA GLY A 123 -13.68 14.80 -11.61
C GLY A 123 -13.61 13.83 -10.42
N ASN A 124 -13.64 12.53 -10.71
CA ASN A 124 -13.47 11.46 -9.73
C ASN A 124 -11.99 11.05 -9.52
N GLN A 125 -11.06 11.79 -10.14
CA GLN A 125 -9.63 11.57 -9.96
C GLN A 125 -9.11 12.39 -8.78
N TRP A 126 -8.33 11.74 -7.92
CA TRP A 126 -7.64 12.38 -6.80
C TRP A 126 -6.17 11.97 -6.80
N SER A 127 -5.34 12.74 -6.11
CA SER A 127 -3.94 12.38 -5.89
C SER A 127 -3.46 12.91 -4.54
N TYR A 128 -2.18 12.73 -4.23
CA TYR A 128 -1.57 13.25 -3.01
C TYR A 128 -0.93 14.64 -3.20
N GLU A 129 -0.91 15.18 -4.43
CA GLU A 129 -0.21 16.43 -4.77
C GLU A 129 -1.02 17.29 -5.76
N GLY A 130 -0.62 18.55 -5.93
CA GLY A 130 -1.21 19.44 -6.94
C GLY A 130 -2.69 19.76 -6.74
N GLU A 131 -3.39 20.03 -7.85
CA GLU A 131 -4.79 20.51 -7.83
C GLU A 131 -5.78 19.45 -7.35
N THR A 132 -5.45 18.16 -7.50
CA THR A 132 -6.27 17.03 -7.02
C THR A 132 -5.78 16.47 -5.67
N GLY A 133 -4.89 17.19 -4.99
CA GLY A 133 -4.30 16.83 -3.70
C GLY A 133 -5.26 16.94 -2.50
N PRO A 134 -4.82 16.50 -1.30
CA PRO A 134 -5.66 16.41 -0.09
C PRO A 134 -6.39 17.69 0.31
N ALA A 135 -5.76 18.85 0.12
CA ALA A 135 -6.37 20.15 0.41
C ALA A 135 -7.59 20.48 -0.47
N ASN A 136 -7.76 19.76 -1.58
CA ASN A 136 -8.79 20.01 -2.59
C ASN A 136 -9.81 18.88 -2.72
N TRP A 137 -9.62 17.72 -2.06
CA TRP A 137 -10.54 16.58 -2.18
C TRP A 137 -12.00 16.97 -1.88
N GLY A 138 -12.23 17.75 -0.83
CA GLY A 138 -13.58 18.19 -0.46
C GLY A 138 -14.24 19.19 -1.41
N ARG A 139 -13.57 19.64 -2.47
CA ARG A 139 -14.18 20.42 -3.57
C ARG A 139 -15.03 19.54 -4.48
N ASN A 140 -14.81 18.23 -4.50
CA ASN A 140 -15.74 17.29 -5.11
C ASN A 140 -16.92 17.09 -4.14
N LEU A 141 -18.15 17.28 -4.61
CA LEU A 141 -19.35 17.18 -3.79
C LEU A 141 -19.54 15.78 -3.17
N ALA A 142 -19.16 14.72 -3.92
CA ALA A 142 -19.19 13.34 -3.45
C ALA A 142 -18.18 13.07 -2.32
N TRP A 143 -17.16 13.92 -2.18
CA TRP A 143 -16.09 13.81 -1.17
C TRP A 143 -16.13 14.95 -0.16
N SER A 144 -17.29 15.60 -0.01
CA SER A 144 -17.43 16.76 0.86
C SER A 144 -17.07 16.49 2.32
N GLN A 145 -17.15 15.23 2.79
CA GLN A 145 -16.67 14.83 4.11
C GLN A 145 -15.16 15.05 4.30
N CYS A 146 -14.36 14.98 3.23
CA CYS A 146 -12.92 15.28 3.30
C CYS A 146 -12.62 16.71 3.78
N ALA A 147 -13.55 17.65 3.62
CA ALA A 147 -13.42 19.04 4.10
C ALA A 147 -14.34 19.38 5.27
N LYS A 148 -15.51 18.76 5.37
CA LYS A 148 -16.55 19.10 6.37
C LYS A 148 -16.61 18.13 7.55
N GLY A 149 -15.94 16.98 7.46
CA GLY A 149 -15.92 15.98 8.52
C GLY A 149 -15.19 16.50 9.77
N ASN A 150 -15.71 16.17 10.94
CA ASN A 150 -15.14 16.56 12.24
C ASN A 150 -14.45 15.40 12.96
N ARG A 151 -14.49 14.19 12.39
CA ARG A 151 -13.81 12.98 12.90
C ARG A 151 -12.93 12.37 11.82
N GLN A 152 -12.16 13.22 11.14
CA GLN A 152 -11.30 12.80 10.04
C GLN A 152 -9.99 12.17 10.54
N SER A 153 -9.45 11.23 9.75
CA SER A 153 -8.14 10.59 9.93
C SER A 153 -7.19 10.98 8.79
N PRO A 154 -5.87 10.92 8.98
CA PRO A 154 -5.16 10.52 10.21
C PRO A 154 -5.12 11.63 11.25
N ILE A 155 -4.66 11.33 12.47
CA ILE A 155 -4.42 12.34 13.52
C ILE A 155 -3.02 12.19 14.13
N ASP A 156 -2.58 13.26 14.81
CA ASP A 156 -1.45 13.18 15.73
C ASP A 156 -1.95 12.71 17.10
N LEU A 157 -1.53 11.52 17.51
CA LEU A 157 -1.92 10.87 18.76
C LEU A 157 -1.12 11.50 19.91
N ARG A 158 -1.80 12.30 20.72
CA ARG A 158 -1.25 12.98 21.89
C ARG A 158 -2.07 12.67 23.13
N ASP A 159 -1.39 12.59 24.27
CA ASP A 159 -2.01 12.54 25.60
C ASP A 159 -3.12 11.46 25.70
N GLY A 160 -2.81 10.25 25.21
CA GLY A 160 -3.73 9.12 25.26
C GLY A 160 -4.23 8.86 26.68
N MET A 161 -5.55 8.77 26.85
CA MET A 161 -6.13 8.40 28.12
C MET A 161 -5.87 6.91 28.35
N LYS A 162 -4.95 6.62 29.28
CA LYS A 162 -4.70 5.25 29.72
C LYS A 162 -5.96 4.66 30.31
N VAL A 163 -6.40 3.56 29.72
CA VAL A 163 -7.56 2.80 30.16
C VAL A 163 -7.24 1.33 30.03
N ASP A 164 -7.89 0.53 30.86
CA ASP A 164 -7.86 -0.93 30.71
C ASP A 164 -8.69 -1.30 29.47
N LEU A 165 -8.01 -1.38 28.33
CA LEU A 165 -8.60 -1.81 27.06
C LEU A 165 -8.50 -3.32 26.94
N GLU A 166 -9.58 -3.91 26.43
CA GLU A 166 -9.56 -5.27 25.93
C GLU A 166 -8.43 -5.44 24.92
N GLN A 167 -7.68 -6.53 25.03
CA GLN A 167 -6.64 -6.88 24.07
C GLN A 167 -7.28 -7.22 22.71
N ILE A 168 -6.65 -6.80 21.62
CA ILE A 168 -7.10 -7.19 20.28
C ILE A 168 -6.79 -8.67 20.09
N ALA A 169 -7.83 -9.48 19.87
CA ALA A 169 -7.65 -10.88 19.50
C ALA A 169 -7.44 -10.99 17.99
N PHE A 170 -6.22 -11.35 17.58
CA PHE A 170 -5.88 -11.60 16.18
C PHE A 170 -6.02 -13.09 15.86
N ASP A 171 -6.86 -13.42 14.87
CA ASP A 171 -6.97 -14.75 14.26
C ASP A 171 -6.58 -14.64 12.78
N TYR A 172 -5.29 -14.40 12.54
CA TYR A 172 -4.71 -14.35 11.20
C TYR A 172 -4.00 -15.67 10.87
N LYS A 173 -4.14 -16.09 9.61
CA LYS A 173 -3.64 -17.35 9.08
C LYS A 173 -2.97 -17.11 7.73
N PRO A 174 -1.96 -17.93 7.35
CA PRO A 174 -1.45 -17.92 5.99
C PRO A 174 -2.58 -18.05 4.98
N SER A 175 -2.64 -17.12 4.05
CA SER A 175 -3.78 -16.96 3.14
C SER A 175 -3.31 -16.66 1.72
N ALA A 176 -4.12 -17.05 0.74
CA ALA A 176 -3.96 -16.58 -0.63
C ALA A 176 -4.11 -15.05 -0.67
N PHE A 177 -3.40 -14.41 -1.59
CA PHE A 177 -3.42 -12.97 -1.73
C PHE A 177 -3.20 -12.54 -3.18
N ASN A 178 -3.55 -11.30 -3.48
CA ASN A 178 -3.11 -10.63 -4.70
C ASN A 178 -2.53 -9.25 -4.34
N VAL A 179 -1.66 -8.74 -5.20
CA VAL A 179 -1.01 -7.45 -5.06
C VAL A 179 -1.43 -6.57 -6.22
N THR A 180 -2.04 -5.44 -5.91
CA THR A 180 -2.47 -4.43 -6.87
C THR A 180 -1.72 -3.14 -6.61
N ASP A 181 -1.09 -2.58 -7.63
CA ASP A 181 -0.71 -1.16 -7.62
C ASP A 181 -1.93 -0.41 -8.12
N ASN A 182 -2.66 0.30 -7.25
CA ASN A 182 -3.91 0.96 -7.65
C ASN A 182 -3.70 2.44 -8.08
N GLY A 183 -2.46 2.83 -8.36
CA GLY A 183 -2.09 4.21 -8.69
C GLY A 183 -1.97 5.15 -7.49
N HIS A 184 -2.41 4.74 -6.30
CA HIS A 184 -2.34 5.51 -5.05
C HIS A 184 -1.48 4.82 -3.97
N THR A 185 -1.41 3.50 -3.99
CA THR A 185 -0.62 2.68 -3.08
C THR A 185 -0.39 1.28 -3.67
N VAL A 186 0.42 0.49 -2.99
CA VAL A 186 0.45 -0.97 -3.12
C VAL A 186 -0.60 -1.54 -2.17
N GLN A 187 -1.66 -2.12 -2.72
CA GLN A 187 -2.74 -2.76 -1.99
C GLN A 187 -2.59 -4.28 -2.10
N VAL A 188 -2.79 -4.98 -0.99
CA VAL A 188 -2.76 -6.44 -0.91
C VAL A 188 -4.12 -6.91 -0.44
N ASN A 189 -4.88 -7.59 -1.31
CA ASN A 189 -6.15 -8.20 -0.92
C ASN A 189 -5.87 -9.61 -0.39
N VAL A 190 -6.47 -9.96 0.75
CA VAL A 190 -6.25 -11.23 1.44
C VAL A 190 -7.48 -12.11 1.28
N GLY A 191 -7.28 -13.42 1.18
CA GLY A 191 -8.36 -14.39 1.21
C GLY A 191 -9.17 -14.31 2.52
N ILE A 192 -10.44 -14.74 2.43
CA ILE A 192 -11.37 -14.81 3.57
C ILE A 192 -10.80 -15.66 4.72
N GLY A 193 -11.29 -15.42 5.94
CA GLY A 193 -10.96 -16.24 7.11
C GLY A 193 -9.88 -15.69 8.04
N ASN A 194 -9.55 -14.40 7.91
CA ASN A 194 -8.63 -13.68 8.81
C ASN A 194 -9.42 -12.63 9.59
N TYR A 195 -9.32 -12.61 10.91
CA TYR A 195 -10.16 -11.74 11.74
C TYR A 195 -9.40 -11.02 12.83
N ILE A 196 -9.96 -9.88 13.24
CA ILE A 196 -9.73 -9.30 14.56
C ILE A 196 -11.02 -9.34 15.37
N THR A 197 -10.92 -9.54 16.68
CA THR A 197 -12.01 -9.31 17.63
C THR A 197 -11.59 -8.27 18.65
N VAL A 198 -12.42 -7.23 18.81
CA VAL A 198 -12.15 -6.11 19.71
C VAL A 198 -13.46 -5.41 20.07
N GLN A 199 -13.64 -5.01 21.34
CA GLN A 199 -14.86 -4.38 21.85
C GLN A 199 -16.11 -5.23 21.58
N GLY A 200 -15.98 -6.55 21.73
CA GLY A 200 -17.06 -7.52 21.50
C GLY A 200 -17.54 -7.63 20.04
N ARG A 201 -16.76 -7.17 19.05
CA ARG A 201 -17.09 -7.24 17.62
C ARG A 201 -15.97 -7.89 16.83
N THR A 202 -16.35 -8.73 15.87
CA THR A 202 -15.43 -9.42 14.97
C THR A 202 -15.43 -8.74 13.60
N TYR A 203 -14.24 -8.43 13.08
CA TYR A 203 -14.04 -7.80 11.77
C TYR A 203 -13.11 -8.69 10.94
N GLU A 204 -13.51 -8.98 9.70
CA GLU A 204 -12.71 -9.74 8.75
C GLU A 204 -11.72 -8.83 8.03
N LEU A 205 -10.45 -9.24 7.95
CA LEU A 205 -9.41 -8.56 7.18
C LEU A 205 -9.72 -8.68 5.69
N MET A 206 -9.87 -7.54 5.02
CA MET A 206 -10.15 -7.47 3.60
C MET A 206 -8.87 -7.26 2.79
N GLN A 207 -8.07 -6.30 3.24
CA GLN A 207 -6.87 -5.85 2.54
C GLN A 207 -5.92 -5.17 3.50
N PHE A 208 -4.65 -5.04 3.09
CA PHE A 208 -3.76 -4.07 3.68
C PHE A 208 -3.00 -3.28 2.61
N HIS A 209 -2.54 -2.09 2.98
CA HIS A 209 -1.83 -1.19 2.06
C HIS A 209 -0.83 -0.31 2.81
N PHE A 210 0.00 0.42 2.05
CA PHE A 210 1.16 1.12 2.57
C PHE A 210 1.07 2.63 2.34
N HIS A 211 1.55 3.41 3.30
CA HIS A 211 1.76 4.84 3.14
C HIS A 211 3.19 5.26 3.49
N ARG A 212 3.66 6.30 2.81
CA ARG A 212 4.94 6.96 3.02
C ARG A 212 4.78 8.49 2.89
N PRO A 213 5.19 9.29 3.90
CA PRO A 213 5.57 8.86 5.26
C PRO A 213 4.40 8.21 6.00
N SER A 214 4.54 7.87 7.29
CA SER A 214 3.37 7.46 8.08
C SER A 214 2.28 8.54 8.08
N GLU A 215 1.04 8.11 7.96
CA GLU A 215 -0.12 9.01 8.05
C GLU A 215 -0.34 9.48 9.49
N GLU A 216 -0.37 8.54 10.44
CA GLU A 216 -0.43 8.85 11.87
C GLU A 216 0.90 9.43 12.37
N ARG A 217 0.79 10.20 13.45
CA ARG A 217 1.91 10.66 14.27
C ARG A 217 1.67 10.30 15.72
N ILE A 218 2.75 10.14 16.49
CA ILE A 218 2.68 9.96 17.94
C ILE A 218 3.48 11.08 18.59
N ASN A 219 2.83 11.92 19.40
CA ASN A 219 3.45 13.08 20.07
C ASN A 219 4.22 13.98 19.10
N GLY A 220 3.67 14.21 17.90
CA GLY A 220 4.28 15.00 16.83
C GLY A 220 5.33 14.27 16.00
N ARG A 221 5.81 13.10 16.44
CA ARG A 221 6.78 12.27 15.72
C ARG A 221 6.08 11.49 14.61
N GLY A 222 6.56 11.68 13.38
CA GLY A 222 6.22 10.82 12.24
C GLY A 222 7.15 9.61 12.15
N PHE A 223 6.71 8.60 11.42
CA PHE A 223 7.43 7.37 11.10
C PHE A 223 7.67 7.28 9.60
N GLU A 224 8.56 6.39 9.19
CA GLU A 224 9.04 6.39 7.80
C GLU A 224 8.01 5.84 6.83
N MET A 225 7.24 4.84 7.26
CA MET A 225 6.09 4.31 6.55
C MET A 225 5.05 3.81 7.55
N VAL A 226 3.89 3.42 7.06
CA VAL A 226 2.85 2.73 7.84
C VAL A 226 2.16 1.69 6.98
N VAL A 227 1.71 0.60 7.59
CA VAL A 227 0.82 -0.40 7.00
C VAL A 227 -0.56 -0.24 7.63
N HIS A 228 -1.59 -0.09 6.81
CA HIS A 228 -2.98 -0.09 7.26
C HIS A 228 -3.64 -1.41 6.87
N LEU A 229 -4.11 -2.17 7.85
CA LEU A 229 -4.87 -3.40 7.67
C LEU A 229 -6.36 -3.07 7.85
N GLU A 230 -7.13 -3.11 6.76
CA GLU A 230 -8.55 -2.75 6.74
C GLU A 230 -9.43 -3.98 6.96
N HIS A 231 -10.35 -3.86 7.91
CA HIS A 231 -11.28 -4.90 8.30
C HIS A 231 -12.72 -4.43 8.20
N ARG A 232 -13.63 -5.38 8.02
CA ARG A 232 -15.07 -5.15 7.95
C ARG A 232 -15.84 -6.20 8.73
N ASP A 233 -16.84 -5.79 9.50
CA ASP A 233 -17.75 -6.72 10.16
C ASP A 233 -18.98 -7.07 9.30
N GLY A 234 -19.84 -7.98 9.79
CA GLY A 234 -21.07 -8.39 9.11
C GLY A 234 -22.14 -7.30 8.93
N GLU A 235 -22.03 -6.17 9.64
CA GLU A 235 -22.89 -4.98 9.48
C GLU A 235 -22.25 -3.92 8.55
N GLY A 236 -21.05 -4.19 8.03
CA GLY A 236 -20.30 -3.29 7.17
C GLY A 236 -19.51 -2.19 7.89
N LYS A 237 -19.39 -2.22 9.23
CA LYS A 237 -18.53 -1.22 9.92
C LYS A 237 -17.07 -1.60 9.77
N LEU A 238 -16.23 -0.57 9.73
CA LEU A 238 -14.82 -0.69 9.42
C LEU A 238 -13.95 -0.56 10.66
N ALA A 239 -12.89 -1.35 10.70
CA ALA A 239 -11.80 -1.20 11.65
C ALA A 239 -10.45 -1.24 10.92
N VAL A 240 -9.53 -0.33 11.26
CA VAL A 240 -8.20 -0.28 10.67
C VAL A 240 -7.16 -0.47 11.76
N VAL A 241 -6.33 -1.51 11.60
CA VAL A 241 -5.11 -1.68 12.39
C VAL A 241 -3.98 -0.95 11.67
N SER A 242 -3.35 0.01 12.32
CA SER A 242 -2.21 0.76 11.79
C SER A 242 -0.92 0.31 12.45
N VAL A 243 0.02 -0.18 11.64
CA VAL A 243 1.35 -0.62 12.08
C VAL A 243 2.40 0.34 11.52
N LEU A 244 3.02 1.10 12.42
CA LEU A 244 4.05 2.08 12.08
C LEU A 244 5.37 1.38 11.73
N LEU A 245 6.07 1.88 10.72
CA LEU A 245 7.33 1.32 10.23
C LEU A 245 8.50 2.26 10.48
N GLU A 246 9.57 1.74 11.08
CA GLU A 246 10.85 2.44 11.23
C GLU A 246 12.02 1.68 10.58
N ARG A 247 13.11 2.39 10.32
CA ARG A 247 14.29 1.79 9.68
C ARG A 247 14.91 0.75 10.62
N GLY A 248 15.14 -0.44 10.10
CA GLY A 248 15.82 -1.50 10.85
C GLY A 248 16.09 -2.72 10.00
N LYS A 249 15.85 -3.91 10.56
CA LYS A 249 15.98 -5.18 9.83
C LYS A 249 14.96 -5.31 8.71
N ALA A 250 15.27 -6.13 7.72
CA ALA A 250 14.33 -6.43 6.65
C ALA A 250 13.08 -7.14 7.20
N GLN A 251 11.92 -6.75 6.68
CA GLN A 251 10.63 -7.33 7.04
C GLN A 251 10.20 -8.36 5.98
N ASN A 252 9.96 -9.61 6.39
CA ASN A 252 9.73 -10.73 5.45
C ASN A 252 8.40 -10.65 4.67
N MET A 253 7.31 -10.24 5.31
CA MET A 253 6.02 -10.00 4.66
C MET A 253 6.15 -8.92 3.60
N ILE A 254 6.78 -7.78 3.92
CA ILE A 254 7.03 -6.70 2.96
C ILE A 254 7.88 -7.19 1.79
N GLN A 255 8.91 -8.00 2.04
CA GLN A 255 9.71 -8.59 0.98
C GLN A 255 8.88 -9.50 0.06
N THR A 256 7.99 -10.29 0.65
CA THR A 256 7.08 -11.18 -0.09
C THR A 256 6.16 -10.37 -1.01
N VAL A 257 5.60 -9.26 -0.52
CA VAL A 257 4.80 -8.36 -1.36
C VAL A 257 5.68 -7.73 -2.45
N TRP A 258 6.89 -7.27 -2.12
CA TRP A 258 7.76 -6.55 -3.08
C TRP A 258 8.22 -7.45 -4.23
N ASN A 259 8.43 -8.74 -3.94
CA ASN A 259 8.76 -9.76 -4.94
C ASN A 259 7.61 -10.05 -5.90
N ASN A 260 6.38 -9.63 -5.57
CA ASN A 260 5.16 -9.89 -6.32
C ASN A 260 4.45 -8.59 -6.73
N LEU A 261 5.17 -7.48 -6.82
CA LEU A 261 4.62 -6.23 -7.32
C LEU A 261 4.25 -6.35 -8.81
N PRO A 262 3.10 -5.81 -9.23
CA PRO A 262 2.79 -5.66 -10.65
C PRO A 262 3.81 -4.75 -11.33
N LEU A 263 3.99 -4.96 -12.64
CA LEU A 263 4.92 -4.16 -13.46
C LEU A 263 4.33 -2.79 -13.83
N GLU A 264 3.02 -2.71 -13.95
CA GLU A 264 2.28 -1.51 -14.33
C GLU A 264 1.29 -1.09 -13.24
N LYS A 265 0.94 0.21 -13.23
CA LYS A 265 -0.10 0.75 -12.37
C LYS A 265 -1.48 0.28 -12.85
N ASN A 266 -2.38 0.10 -11.89
CA ASN A 266 -3.72 -0.46 -12.04
C ASN A 266 -3.74 -1.94 -12.45
N ASP A 267 -2.61 -2.62 -12.29
CA ASP A 267 -2.46 -4.02 -12.64
C ASP A 267 -2.39 -4.88 -11.37
N THR A 268 -2.68 -6.18 -11.49
CA THR A 268 -2.77 -7.09 -10.34
C THR A 268 -2.01 -8.39 -10.58
N VAL A 269 -1.21 -8.80 -9.59
CA VAL A 269 -0.50 -10.07 -9.56
C VAL A 269 -1.10 -10.97 -8.49
N THR A 270 -1.37 -12.23 -8.82
CA THR A 270 -1.86 -13.25 -7.89
C THR A 270 -0.84 -14.39 -7.77
N PRO A 271 0.01 -14.40 -6.72
CA PRO A 271 1.01 -15.44 -6.53
C PRO A 271 0.39 -16.78 -6.16
N SER A 272 1.08 -17.89 -6.46
CA SER A 272 0.69 -19.24 -6.03
C SER A 272 1.15 -19.60 -4.61
N ILE A 273 1.85 -18.69 -3.94
CA ILE A 273 2.28 -18.81 -2.55
C ILE A 273 1.27 -18.16 -1.60
N VAL A 274 1.39 -18.46 -0.31
CA VAL A 274 0.60 -17.82 0.74
C VAL A 274 1.40 -16.71 1.43
N LEU A 275 0.67 -15.75 2.01
CA LEU A 275 1.21 -14.70 2.87
C LEU A 275 0.52 -14.78 4.22
N ASN A 276 1.27 -14.61 5.31
CA ASN A 276 0.71 -14.54 6.65
C ASN A 276 0.62 -13.06 7.10
N PRO A 277 -0.58 -12.48 7.22
CA PRO A 277 -0.74 -11.09 7.66
C PRO A 277 -0.23 -10.85 9.09
N ALA A 278 -0.15 -11.89 9.92
CA ALA A 278 0.37 -11.78 11.29
C ALA A 278 1.84 -11.38 11.33
N ASP A 279 2.61 -11.65 10.28
CA ASP A 279 4.05 -11.42 10.25
C ASP A 279 4.42 -9.92 10.36
N VAL A 280 3.49 -9.02 10.06
CA VAL A 280 3.70 -7.56 10.18
C VAL A 280 3.34 -7.02 11.56
N LEU A 281 2.67 -7.79 12.41
CA LEU A 281 2.26 -7.32 13.73
C LEU A 281 3.50 -7.19 14.65
N PRO A 282 3.56 -6.15 15.50
CA PRO A 282 4.59 -6.05 16.53
C PRO A 282 4.43 -7.14 17.59
N VAL A 283 5.49 -7.37 18.38
CA VAL A 283 5.47 -8.39 19.44
C VAL A 283 4.45 -8.04 20.53
N ARG A 284 4.37 -6.75 20.89
CA ARG A 284 3.36 -6.25 21.82
C ARG A 284 2.22 -5.61 21.07
N HIS A 285 1.00 -5.96 21.45
CA HIS A 285 -0.21 -5.47 20.82
C HIS A 285 -0.82 -4.25 21.51
N ASP A 286 -0.03 -3.52 22.31
CA ASP A 286 -0.48 -2.28 22.92
C ASP A 286 -0.83 -1.25 21.83
N TYR A 287 -1.94 -0.55 21.99
CA TYR A 287 -2.48 0.29 20.91
C TYR A 287 -3.17 1.56 21.43
N PHE A 288 -3.20 2.57 20.56
CA PHE A 288 -4.12 3.70 20.67
C PHE A 288 -5.41 3.40 19.93
N THR A 289 -6.55 3.90 20.41
CA THR A 289 -7.82 3.78 19.70
C THR A 289 -8.64 5.05 19.71
N TYR A 290 -9.29 5.31 18.57
CA TYR A 290 -10.19 6.43 18.36
C TYR A 290 -11.15 6.13 17.19
N MET A 291 -12.28 6.85 17.14
CA MET A 291 -13.16 6.84 15.98
C MET A 291 -12.74 7.93 15.00
N GLY A 292 -12.54 7.52 13.75
CA GLY A 292 -12.01 8.36 12.68
C GLY A 292 -12.73 8.16 11.35
N SER A 293 -11.99 8.37 10.26
CA SER A 293 -12.46 8.22 8.89
C SER A 293 -11.51 7.36 8.05
N MET A 294 -11.89 7.07 6.81
CA MET A 294 -10.92 6.71 5.77
C MET A 294 -9.95 7.89 5.53
N THR A 295 -8.70 7.60 5.21
CA THR A 295 -7.65 8.60 4.91
C THR A 295 -7.59 9.00 3.44
N THR A 296 -8.44 8.41 2.61
CA THR A 296 -8.61 8.71 1.18
C THR A 296 -10.06 9.05 0.87
N PRO A 297 -10.37 9.75 -0.24
CA PRO A 297 -11.73 10.01 -0.66
C PRO A 297 -12.57 8.72 -0.75
N PRO A 298 -13.84 8.71 -0.30
CA PRO A 298 -14.66 9.87 0.09
C PRO A 298 -14.47 10.38 1.54
N CYS A 299 -13.44 9.90 2.25
CA CYS A 299 -13.13 10.24 3.63
C CYS A 299 -14.28 9.94 4.62
N SER A 300 -14.97 8.83 4.37
CA SER A 300 -16.10 8.37 5.19
C SER A 300 -15.71 8.20 6.66
N GLU A 301 -16.45 8.87 7.55
CA GLU A 301 -16.30 8.71 9.00
C GLU A 301 -16.92 7.39 9.51
N GLY A 302 -16.68 7.07 10.78
CA GLY A 302 -17.21 5.86 11.43
C GLY A 302 -16.25 4.66 11.37
N VAL A 303 -14.97 4.92 11.14
CA VAL A 303 -13.91 3.90 11.12
C VAL A 303 -13.29 3.78 12.51
N LEU A 304 -13.22 2.57 13.06
CA LEU A 304 -12.49 2.29 14.30
C LEU A 304 -11.00 2.20 14.00
N TRP A 305 -10.19 3.10 14.56
CA TRP A 305 -8.74 3.06 14.41
C TRP A 305 -8.09 2.36 15.60
N LEU A 306 -7.13 1.48 15.32
CA LEU A 306 -6.33 0.71 16.27
C LEU A 306 -4.85 0.88 15.88
N VAL A 307 -4.18 1.88 16.45
CA VAL A 307 -2.80 2.24 16.05
C VAL A 307 -1.83 1.58 17.01
N MET A 308 -1.03 0.63 16.52
CA MET A 308 -0.07 -0.09 17.35
C MET A 308 0.99 0.86 17.91
N LYS A 309 1.26 0.77 19.22
CA LYS A 309 2.23 1.61 19.93
C LYS A 309 3.67 1.25 19.57
N GLU A 310 3.93 -0.04 19.35
CA GLU A 310 5.24 -0.55 18.98
C GLU A 310 5.40 -0.53 17.45
N PRO A 311 6.37 0.22 16.89
CA PRO A 311 6.66 0.18 15.47
C PRO A 311 7.36 -1.13 15.11
N VAL A 312 7.19 -1.59 13.87
CA VAL A 312 7.97 -2.70 13.32
C VAL A 312 9.05 -2.20 12.38
N GLN A 313 10.10 -2.99 12.23
CA GLN A 313 11.25 -2.62 11.42
C GLN A 313 11.05 -3.03 9.95
N ALA A 314 11.48 -2.17 9.04
CA ALA A 314 11.71 -2.52 7.64
C ALA A 314 13.08 -1.98 7.18
N SER A 315 13.71 -2.66 6.22
CA SER A 315 15.06 -2.25 5.82
C SER A 315 15.04 -0.94 5.03
N PRO A 316 16.11 -0.13 5.09
CA PRO A 316 16.22 1.06 4.25
C PRO A 316 16.04 0.77 2.76
N ALA A 317 16.43 -0.42 2.28
CA ALA A 317 16.24 -0.85 0.89
C ALA A 317 14.76 -1.07 0.54
N GLN A 318 14.00 -1.74 1.42
CA GLN A 318 12.57 -1.95 1.23
C GLN A 318 11.80 -0.62 1.20
N MET A 319 12.13 0.29 2.12
CA MET A 319 11.54 1.64 2.17
C MET A 319 11.92 2.47 0.94
N ALA A 320 13.17 2.35 0.46
CA ALA A 320 13.61 3.05 -0.74
C ALA A 320 12.94 2.55 -2.01
N LEU A 321 12.61 1.25 -2.10
CA LEU A 321 11.83 0.71 -3.22
C LEU A 321 10.44 1.35 -3.24
N PHE A 322 9.72 1.33 -2.12
CA PHE A 322 8.40 1.96 -2.05
C PHE A 322 8.46 3.45 -2.35
N ALA A 323 9.46 4.17 -1.84
CA ALA A 323 9.66 5.60 -2.10
C ALA A 323 9.85 5.95 -3.59
N ARG A 324 10.31 5.01 -4.42
CA ARG A 324 10.44 5.22 -5.87
C ARG A 324 9.09 5.07 -6.59
N LEU A 325 8.22 4.20 -6.09
CA LEU A 325 6.86 4.03 -6.60
C LEU A 325 5.95 5.18 -6.13
N TYR A 326 6.04 5.50 -4.84
CA TYR A 326 5.23 6.46 -4.12
C TYR A 326 6.11 7.36 -3.24
N PRO A 327 6.60 8.50 -3.78
CA PRO A 327 7.42 9.45 -3.03
C PRO A 327 6.65 10.07 -1.85
N LEU A 328 5.37 10.36 -2.07
CA LEU A 328 4.42 10.87 -1.09
C LEU A 328 3.04 10.30 -1.40
N ASN A 329 2.51 9.51 -0.47
CA ASN A 329 1.13 9.03 -0.55
C ASN A 329 0.42 9.08 0.81
N ALA A 330 0.73 10.09 1.62
CA ALA A 330 0.15 10.28 2.95
C ALA A 330 -0.73 11.54 2.99
N ARG A 331 -1.95 11.41 3.50
CA ARG A 331 -2.81 12.54 3.84
C ARG A 331 -2.21 13.27 5.05
N PRO A 332 -2.22 14.62 5.08
CA PRO A 332 -1.83 15.37 6.27
C PRO A 332 -2.70 15.01 7.49
N THR A 333 -2.13 15.11 8.70
CA THR A 333 -2.89 14.95 9.95
C THR A 333 -4.03 15.95 10.03
N GLN A 334 -5.18 15.47 10.49
CA GLN A 334 -6.41 16.22 10.64
C GLN A 334 -6.56 16.73 12.09
N PRO A 335 -7.34 17.79 12.33
CA PRO A 335 -7.59 18.27 13.69
C PRO A 335 -8.21 17.19 14.58
N ASN A 336 -7.75 17.08 15.83
CA ASN A 336 -8.32 16.11 16.78
C ASN A 336 -9.80 16.41 17.13
N ALA A 337 -10.22 17.67 17.03
CA ALA A 337 -11.63 18.11 17.21
C ALA A 337 -12.28 17.62 18.52
N GLY A 338 -11.50 17.57 19.62
CA GLY A 338 -11.99 17.16 20.93
C GLY A 338 -12.23 15.65 21.10
N ARG A 339 -11.82 14.82 20.14
CA ARG A 339 -11.88 13.36 20.29
C ARG A 339 -10.98 12.89 21.44
N VAL A 340 -11.50 11.98 22.24
CA VAL A 340 -10.71 11.27 23.25
C VAL A 340 -9.98 10.12 22.56
N VAL A 341 -8.65 10.16 22.59
CA VAL A 341 -7.80 9.03 22.23
C VAL A 341 -7.60 8.19 23.48
N LYS A 342 -7.91 6.90 23.40
CA LYS A 342 -7.63 5.93 24.47
C LYS A 342 -6.34 5.21 24.14
N GLU A 343 -5.59 4.79 25.15
CA GLU A 343 -4.45 3.89 24.97
C GLU A 343 -4.51 2.71 25.95
N SER A 344 -4.08 1.54 25.48
CA SER A 344 -3.91 0.37 26.34
C SER A 344 -2.70 0.54 27.26
N ASN A 345 -2.78 -0.09 28.43
CA ASN A 345 -1.75 -0.05 29.47
C ASN A 345 -0.45 -0.72 29.05
#